data_AF-A0A7V2JHV7-F1
#
_entry.id   AF-A0A7V2JHV7-F1
#
_cell.length_a   1.000
_cell.length_b   1.000
_cell.length_c   1.000
_cell.angle_alpha   90.00
_cell.angle_beta   90.00
_cell.angle_gamma   90.00
#
_symmetry.space_group_name_H-M   'P 1'
#
loop_
_entity.id
_entity.type
_entity.pdbx_description
1 polymer ?
#
loop_
_entity_poly.entity_id
_entity_poly.type
_entity_poly.pdbx_seq_one_letter_code
_entity_poly.pdbx_strand_id
1 'polypeptide(L)' 'MRVLQINTERTWRGGERQTLYTIEGLIEAGVEVGLVCRDGFPLDRAVKGMPVIVYPV' A
#
# COMPACT_ATOMS: atom_id res chain seq x y z
N MET A 1 -13.30 -0.17 11.09
CA MET A 1 -11.95 -0.69 11.41
C MET A 1 -10.95 0.06 10.55
N ARG A 2 -9.73 0.32 11.04
CA ARG A 2 -8.68 1.00 10.28
C ARG A 2 -7.45 0.08 10.22
N VAL A 3 -6.86 -0.08 9.05
CA VAL A 3 -5.70 -0.97 8.83
C VAL A 3 -4.53 -0.16 8.30
N LEU A 4 -3.34 -0.38 8.87
CA LEU A 4 -2.09 0.19 8.38
C LEU A 4 -1.22 -0.92 7.79
N GLN A 5 -0.93 -0.83 6.50
CA GLN A 5 0.05 -1.67 5.82
C GLN A 5 1.43 -1.01 5.92
N ILE A 6 2.47 -1.77 6.23
CA ILE A 6 3.85 -1.26 6.30
C ILE A 6 4.72 -2.12 5.40
N ASN A 7 5.30 -1.51 4.38
CA ASN A 7 6.26 -2.17 3.49
C ASN A 7 7.27 -1.15 2.98
N THR A 8 8.52 -1.29 3.40
CA THR A 8 9.61 -0.34 3.11
C THR A 8 10.67 -0.92 2.17
N GLU A 9 10.31 -1.94 1.39
CA GLU A 9 11.20 -2.52 0.41
C GLU A 9 11.55 -1.55 -0.72
N ARG A 10 12.74 -1.74 -1.30
CA ARG A 10 13.28 -0.86 -2.36
C ARG A 10 12.93 -1.32 -3.77
N THR A 11 12.48 -2.55 -3.93
CA THR A 11 12.30 -3.18 -5.23
C THR A 11 10.84 -3.55 -5.44
N TRP A 12 10.58 -4.42 -6.42
CA TRP A 12 9.26 -5.00 -6.62
C TRP A 12 9.41 -6.52 -6.67
N ARG A 13 8.94 -7.20 -5.62
CA ARG A 13 8.93 -8.66 -5.50
C ARG A 13 7.52 -9.12 -5.12
N GLY A 14 7.42 -10.36 -4.65
CA GLY A 14 6.15 -10.93 -4.21
C GLY A 14 5.52 -10.18 -3.05
N GLY A 15 6.31 -9.64 -2.11
CA GLY A 15 5.79 -8.97 -0.91
C GLY A 15 5.04 -7.69 -1.23
N GLU A 16 5.59 -6.84 -2.08
CA GLU A 16 5.03 -5.57 -2.54
C GLU A 16 3.74 -5.82 -3.35
N ARG A 17 3.75 -6.84 -4.22
CA ARG A 17 2.55 -7.27 -4.96
C ARG A 17 1.46 -7.77 -4.01
N GLN A 18 1.83 -8.55 -2.99
CA GLN A 18 0.90 -9.02 -1.98
C GLN A 18 0.35 -7.84 -1.16
N THR A 19 1.18 -6.87 -0.78
CA THR A 19 0.74 -5.64 -0.10
C THR A 19 -0.29 -4.89 -0.94
N LEU A 20 -0.03 -4.69 -2.24
CA LEU A 20 -0.97 -4.04 -3.16
C LEU A 20 -2.33 -4.76 -3.19
N TYR A 21 -2.34 -6.06 -3.44
CA TYR A 21 -3.59 -6.84 -3.51
C TYR A 21 -4.35 -6.90 -2.17
N THR A 22 -3.61 -6.87 -1.06
CA THR A 22 -4.23 -6.76 0.27
C THR A 22 -4.92 -5.41 0.42
N ILE A 23 -4.28 -4.31 -0.01
CA ILE A 23 -4.88 -2.98 0.02
C ILE A 23 -6.13 -2.92 -0.86
N GLU A 24 -6.07 -3.44 -2.09
CA GLU A 24 -7.21 -3.52 -3.01
C GLU A 24 -8.40 -4.23 -2.37
N GLY A 25 -8.21 -5.45 -1.87
CA GLY A 25 -9.30 -6.23 -1.25
C GLY A 25 -9.87 -5.58 0.01
N LEU A 26 -9.03 -4.90 0.80
CA LEU A 26 -9.50 -4.15 1.97
C LEU A 26 -10.35 -2.94 1.57
N ILE A 27 -9.95 -2.20 0.54
CA ILE A 27 -10.72 -1.08 -0.01
C ILE A 27 -12.06 -1.57 -0.54
N GLU A 28 -12.08 -2.67 -1.31
CA GLU A 28 -13.32 -3.27 -1.84
C GLU A 28 -14.27 -3.72 -0.72
N ALA A 29 -13.72 -4.18 0.41
CA ALA A 29 -14.49 -4.53 1.61
C ALA A 29 -14.95 -3.31 2.44
N GLY A 30 -14.66 -2.08 1.99
CA GLY A 30 -15.03 -0.85 2.70
C GLY A 30 -14.17 -0.55 3.94
N VAL A 31 -12.98 -1.14 4.05
CA VAL A 31 -12.04 -0.88 5.14
C VAL A 31 -11.18 0.33 4.81
N GLU A 32 -11.01 1.23 5.78
CA GLU A 32 -10.08 2.36 5.64
C GLU A 32 -8.64 1.86 5.79
N VAL A 33 -7.81 2.13 4.78
CA VAL A 33 -6.43 1.66 4.72
C VAL A 33 -5.45 2.83 4.65
N GLY A 34 -4.40 2.76 5.46
CA GLY A 34 -3.17 3.54 5.29
C GLY A 34 -2.01 2.66 4.84
N LEU A 35 -1.02 3.26 4.18
CA LEU A 35 0.20 2.59 3.76
C LEU A 35 1.43 3.40 4.19
N VAL A 36 2.37 2.77 4.90
CA VAL A 36 3.73 3.27 5.08
C VAL A 36 4.63 2.60 4.06
N CYS A 37 5.22 3.37 3.15
CA CYS A 37 6.19 2.86 2.18
C CYS A 37 7.18 3.95 1.77
N ARG A 38 8.22 3.57 1.02
CA ARG A 38 9.26 4.51 0.61
C ARG A 38 8.78 5.48 -0.46
N ASP A 39 9.06 6.77 -0.28
CA ASP A 39 8.63 7.82 -1.21
C ASP A 39 9.24 7.64 -2.60
N GLY A 40 8.40 7.62 -3.63
CA GLY A 40 8.83 7.47 -5.01
C GLY A 40 9.34 6.08 -5.39
N PHE A 41 9.23 5.07 -4.51
CA PHE A 41 9.59 3.68 -4.81
C PHE A 41 8.44 2.91 -5.49
N PRO A 42 8.68 1.69 -6.01
CA PRO A 42 7.68 0.97 -6.80
C PRO A 42 6.30 0.84 -6.14
N LEU A 43 6.25 0.55 -4.83
CA LEU A 43 4.98 0.39 -4.12
C LEU A 43 4.20 1.70 -3.98
N ASP A 44 4.86 2.81 -3.65
CA ASP A 44 4.25 4.15 -3.65
C ASP A 44 3.63 4.48 -5.01
N ARG A 45 4.35 4.19 -6.11
CA ARG A 45 3.84 4.39 -7.47
C ARG A 45 2.67 3.47 -7.79
N ALA A 46 2.69 2.24 -7.32
CA ALA A 46 1.69 1.23 -7.61
C ALA A 46 0.32 1.56 -7.00
N VAL A 47 0.31 2.24 -5.85
CA VAL A 47 -0.94 2.64 -5.18
C VAL A 47 -1.49 4.00 -5.64
N LYS A 48 -0.84 4.66 -6.60
CA LYS A 48 -1.28 5.97 -7.10
C LYS A 48 -2.70 5.89 -7.66
N GLY A 49 -3.56 6.81 -7.20
CA GLY A 49 -4.95 6.89 -7.63
C GLY A 49 -5.89 5.97 -6.85
N MET A 50 -5.39 5.13 -5.95
CA MET A 50 -6.21 4.34 -5.04
C MET A 50 -6.66 5.19 -3.83
N PRO A 51 -7.81 4.88 -3.22
CA PRO A 51 -8.27 5.54 -1.99
C PRO A 51 -7.52 5.01 -0.75
N VAL A 52 -6.20 5.19 -0.74
CA VAL A 52 -5.30 4.84 0.37
C VAL A 52 -4.47 6.06 0.76
N ILE A 53 -4.31 6.29 2.07
CA ILE A 53 -3.44 7.37 2.57
C ILE A 53 -2.02 6.84 2.66
N VAL A 54 -1.08 7.49 1.97
CA VAL A 54 0.35 7.12 1.99
C VAL A 54 1.11 7.98 3.00
N TYR A 55 1.88 7.31 3.85
CA TYR A 55 2.81 7.89 4.82
C TYR A 55 4.25 7.56 4.37
N PRO A 56 4.97 8.52 3.77
CA PRO A 56 6.30 8.25 3.21
C PRO A 56 7.37 8.04 4.31
N VAL A 57 8.34 7.16 4.02
CA VAL A 57 9.56 6.90 4.84
C VAL A 57 10.83 6.69 4.02
#